data_AF-A0A1B9HZQ0-F1
#
_entry.id   AF-A0A1B9HZQ0-F1
#
_cell.length_a   1.000
_cell.length_b   1.000
_cell.length_c   1.000
_cell.angle_alpha   90.00
_cell.angle_beta   90.00
_cell.angle_gamma   90.00
#
_symmetry.space_group_name_H-M   'P 1'
#
loop_
_entity.id
_entity.type
_entity.pdbx_description
1 polymer ?
#
loop_
_entity_poly.entity_id
_entity_poly.type
_entity_poly.pdbx_seq_one_letter_code
_entity_poly.pdbx_strand_id
1 'polypeptide(L)'
;MATYIPPHEQDPNDLAWMREALNMAEEALANDEVPVGCVFVKDGKAIARARNRTNEWRNATLHAELEAIDHLLPTNPAPLDTITLYVTVEPCVMCASALRQIGIGRVVYGCGNDRFGGCGSVIDVNSSSRLDTHPAYIAEGGYYREEAIILLRRFYLSQNPNAPKPKAKASRVLKTEIAPVPTSSNNTPVSSRPSSTAPSKRETSIPRNIPTSSVMDSSSIDIRGTTVSDDGDNPEIGSLDSEKTIKNGILPIGSTIASTPLPGPLE
;
A
#
# COMPACT_ATOMS: atom_id res chain seq x y z
N MET A 1 12.56 11.91 -5.16
CA MET A 1 11.20 12.30 -5.50
C MET A 1 10.77 11.49 -6.70
N ALA A 2 9.48 11.18 -6.83
CA ALA A 2 8.93 10.57 -8.04
C ALA A 2 9.02 11.51 -9.25
N THR A 3 9.09 10.91 -10.44
CA THR A 3 9.13 11.62 -11.72
C THR A 3 7.80 11.47 -12.44
N TYR A 4 7.26 12.57 -12.98
CA TYR A 4 6.09 12.49 -13.86
C TYR A 4 6.52 12.18 -15.30
N ILE A 5 5.91 11.17 -15.91
CA ILE A 5 6.19 10.76 -17.29
C ILE A 5 5.05 11.26 -18.20
N PRO A 6 5.32 12.17 -19.15
CA PRO A 6 4.29 12.71 -20.04
C PRO A 6 3.80 11.63 -21.03
N PRO A 7 2.55 11.71 -21.53
CA PRO A 7 1.95 10.63 -22.33
C PRO A 7 2.74 10.15 -23.56
N HIS A 8 3.54 11.02 -24.18
CA HIS A 8 4.34 10.68 -25.36
C HIS A 8 5.66 9.96 -25.03
N GLU A 9 6.04 9.89 -23.75
CA GLU A 9 7.24 9.22 -23.24
C GLU A 9 6.91 7.92 -22.48
N GLN A 10 5.63 7.60 -22.30
CA GLN A 10 5.20 6.42 -21.53
C GLN A 10 5.48 5.11 -22.29
N ASP A 11 6.09 4.15 -21.62
CA ASP A 11 6.37 2.83 -22.20
C ASP A 11 5.05 2.06 -22.47
N PRO A 12 4.85 1.50 -23.68
CA PRO A 12 3.66 0.71 -24.00
C PRO A 12 3.44 -0.52 -23.10
N ASN A 13 4.50 -1.15 -22.60
CA ASN A 13 4.41 -2.27 -21.66
C ASN A 13 3.94 -1.80 -20.29
N ASP A 14 4.45 -0.66 -19.81
CA ASP A 14 4.01 -0.07 -18.56
C ASP A 14 2.52 0.31 -18.62
N LEU A 15 2.06 0.84 -19.77
CA LEU A 15 0.65 1.08 -20.03
C LEU A 15 -0.16 -0.23 -19.97
N ALA A 16 0.31 -1.31 -20.58
CA ALA A 16 -0.39 -2.60 -20.54
C ALA A 16 -0.55 -3.14 -19.11
N TRP A 17 0.48 -3.03 -18.27
CA TRP A 17 0.40 -3.46 -16.87
C TRP A 17 -0.41 -2.50 -15.99
N MET A 18 -0.34 -1.19 -16.23
CA MET A 18 -1.21 -0.23 -15.54
C MET A 18 -2.69 -0.47 -15.88
N ARG A 19 -3.00 -0.91 -17.11
CA ARG A 19 -4.35 -1.34 -17.49
C ARG A 19 -4.83 -2.52 -16.63
N GLU A 20 -3.96 -3.47 -16.33
CA GLU A 20 -4.29 -4.58 -15.42
C GLU A 20 -4.50 -4.11 -13.98
N ALA A 21 -3.69 -3.16 -13.49
CA ALA A 21 -3.90 -2.54 -12.19
C ALA A 21 -5.25 -1.78 -12.12
N LEU A 22 -5.67 -1.13 -13.21
CA LEU A 22 -7.00 -0.50 -13.32
C LEU A 22 -8.13 -1.52 -13.24
N ASN A 23 -7.97 -2.72 -13.81
CA ASN A 23 -8.97 -3.79 -13.67
C ASN A 23 -9.15 -4.19 -12.19
N MET A 24 -8.05 -4.31 -11.44
CA MET A 24 -8.11 -4.57 -9.99
C MET A 24 -8.77 -3.41 -9.22
N ALA A 25 -8.56 -2.17 -9.65
CA ALA A 25 -9.21 -0.99 -9.06
C ALA A 25 -10.72 -0.93 -9.33
N GLU A 26 -11.17 -1.33 -10.53
CA GLU A 26 -12.59 -1.48 -10.85
C GLU A 26 -13.22 -2.63 -10.04
N GLU A 27 -12.49 -3.73 -9.79
CA GLU A 27 -12.95 -4.78 -8.88
C GLU A 27 -13.11 -4.24 -7.45
N ALA A 28 -12.20 -3.40 -6.95
CA ALA A 28 -12.36 -2.74 -5.65
C ALA A 28 -13.60 -1.85 -5.64
N LEU A 29 -13.81 -1.05 -6.68
CA LEU A 29 -14.98 -0.18 -6.79
C LEU A 29 -16.29 -0.99 -6.75
N ALA A 30 -16.33 -2.11 -7.46
CA ALA A 30 -17.49 -3.01 -7.49
C ALA A 30 -17.80 -3.68 -6.14
N ASN A 31 -16.82 -3.72 -5.24
CA ASN A 31 -16.93 -4.27 -3.89
C ASN A 31 -16.97 -3.18 -2.80
N ASP A 32 -17.38 -1.96 -3.14
CA ASP A 32 -17.49 -0.82 -2.21
C ASP A 32 -16.18 -0.48 -1.47
N GLU A 33 -15.03 -0.72 -2.12
CA GLU A 33 -13.70 -0.37 -1.63
C GLU A 33 -13.14 0.86 -2.35
N VAL A 34 -12.18 1.53 -1.72
CA VAL A 34 -11.42 2.60 -2.39
C VAL A 34 -10.77 1.99 -3.65
N PRO A 35 -10.96 2.55 -4.85
CA PRO A 35 -10.58 1.92 -6.11
C PRO A 35 -9.08 2.06 -6.38
N VAL A 36 -8.29 1.35 -5.59
CA VAL A 36 -6.86 1.18 -5.74
C VAL A 36 -6.61 -0.28 -6.08
N GLY A 37 -5.91 -0.50 -7.19
CA GLY A 37 -5.52 -1.82 -7.66
C GLY A 37 -4.04 -1.81 -8.01
N CYS A 38 -3.39 -2.97 -7.88
CA CYS A 38 -1.98 -3.10 -8.21
C CYS A 38 -1.60 -4.46 -8.78
N VAL A 39 -0.46 -4.48 -9.48
CA VAL A 39 0.16 -5.68 -10.06
C VAL A 39 1.66 -5.62 -9.85
N PHE A 40 2.25 -6.71 -9.36
CA PHE A 40 3.70 -6.90 -9.29
C PHE A 40 4.14 -7.73 -10.49
N VAL A 41 5.16 -7.28 -11.22
CA VAL A 41 5.64 -7.90 -12.46
C VAL A 41 7.13 -8.21 -12.37
N LYS A 42 7.50 -9.41 -12.79
CA LYS A 42 8.88 -9.88 -12.94
C LYS A 42 9.03 -10.59 -14.27
N ASP A 43 10.07 -10.26 -15.02
CA ASP A 43 10.38 -10.89 -16.32
C ASP A 43 9.18 -10.92 -17.29
N GLY A 44 8.42 -9.81 -17.34
CA GLY A 44 7.23 -9.69 -18.19
C GLY A 44 6.04 -10.56 -17.75
N LYS A 45 6.02 -11.05 -16.50
CA LYS A 45 4.94 -11.84 -15.93
C LYS A 45 4.43 -11.20 -14.64
N ALA A 46 3.12 -11.05 -14.54
CA ALA A 46 2.49 -10.68 -13.28
C ALA A 46 2.58 -11.84 -12.27
N ILE A 47 3.25 -11.58 -11.15
CA ILE A 47 3.51 -12.54 -10.07
C ILE A 47 2.58 -12.33 -8.86
N ALA A 48 2.00 -11.14 -8.71
CA ALA A 48 0.95 -10.86 -7.74
C ALA A 48 0.00 -9.78 -8.28
N ARG A 49 -1.28 -9.87 -7.89
CA ARG A 49 -2.33 -8.88 -8.18
C ARG A 49 -3.14 -8.68 -6.91
N ALA A 50 -3.52 -7.45 -6.63
CA ALA A 50 -4.30 -7.15 -5.44
C ALA A 50 -5.09 -5.86 -5.61
N ARG A 51 -6.01 -5.63 -4.68
CA ARG A 51 -6.85 -4.44 -4.64
C ARG A 51 -7.04 -3.98 -3.20
N ASN A 52 -7.54 -2.77 -2.98
CA ASN A 52 -7.89 -2.36 -1.63
C ASN A 52 -9.00 -3.28 -1.06
N ARG A 53 -8.84 -3.77 0.17
CA ARG A 53 -9.82 -4.62 0.87
C ARG A 53 -10.01 -4.24 2.34
N THR A 54 -9.82 -2.96 2.67
CA THR A 54 -9.88 -2.45 4.04
C THR A 54 -11.22 -2.65 4.76
N ASN A 55 -12.34 -2.42 4.06
CA ASN A 55 -13.69 -2.61 4.58
C ASN A 55 -14.04 -4.09 4.67
N GLU A 56 -13.75 -4.86 3.61
CA GLU A 56 -14.06 -6.29 3.50
C GLU A 56 -13.48 -7.08 4.69
N TRP A 57 -12.24 -6.77 5.06
CA TRP A 57 -11.52 -7.45 6.14
C TRP A 57 -11.48 -6.66 7.46
N ARG A 58 -12.08 -5.47 7.51
CA ARG A 58 -12.03 -4.56 8.66
C ARG A 58 -10.59 -4.31 9.14
N ASN A 59 -9.66 -4.27 8.20
CA ASN A 59 -8.25 -4.07 8.46
C ASN A 59 -7.78 -2.81 7.71
N ALA A 60 -7.45 -1.78 8.47
CA ALA A 60 -7.02 -0.50 7.91
C ALA A 60 -5.71 -0.57 7.10
N THR A 61 -4.93 -1.66 7.24
CA THR A 61 -3.66 -1.83 6.51
C THR A 61 -3.78 -2.59 5.21
N LEU A 62 -4.93 -3.21 4.88
CA LEU A 62 -5.11 -4.00 3.65
C LEU A 62 -5.33 -3.11 2.41
N HIS A 63 -4.35 -2.26 2.15
CA HIS A 63 -4.17 -1.59 0.87
C HIS A 63 -3.68 -2.59 -0.18
N ALA A 64 -3.93 -2.28 -1.45
CA ALA A 64 -3.58 -3.15 -2.58
C ALA A 64 -2.12 -3.60 -2.52
N GLU A 65 -1.18 -2.69 -2.25
CA GLU A 65 0.25 -3.00 -2.22
C GLU A 65 0.59 -3.99 -1.09
N LEU A 66 0.03 -3.81 0.11
CA LEU A 66 0.31 -4.68 1.25
C LEU A 66 -0.35 -6.06 1.10
N GLU A 67 -1.56 -6.13 0.55
CA GLU A 67 -2.19 -7.42 0.21
C GLU A 67 -1.34 -8.19 -0.80
N ALA A 68 -0.88 -7.54 -1.87
CA ALA A 68 -0.02 -8.20 -2.86
C ALA A 68 1.32 -8.65 -2.27
N ILE A 69 1.94 -7.84 -1.41
CA ILE A 69 3.19 -8.20 -0.72
C ILE A 69 3.01 -9.46 0.13
N ASP A 70 1.89 -9.57 0.86
CA ASP A 70 1.59 -10.73 1.71
C ASP A 70 1.51 -12.03 0.89
N HIS A 71 0.88 -11.98 -0.29
CA HIS A 71 0.83 -13.12 -1.22
C HIS A 71 2.17 -13.40 -1.91
N LEU A 72 3.00 -12.38 -2.11
CA LEU A 72 4.22 -12.44 -2.90
C LEU A 72 5.41 -13.03 -2.12
N LEU A 73 5.62 -12.56 -0.90
CA LEU A 73 6.81 -12.88 -0.09
C LEU A 73 7.03 -14.37 0.20
N PRO A 74 6.00 -15.22 0.40
CA PRO A 74 6.19 -16.65 0.62
C PRO A 74 6.92 -17.37 -0.52
N THR A 75 6.84 -16.86 -1.74
CA THR A 75 7.44 -17.48 -2.94
C THR A 75 8.54 -16.62 -3.58
N ASN A 76 8.67 -15.37 -3.16
CA ASN A 76 9.67 -14.42 -3.65
C ASN A 76 10.30 -13.70 -2.44
N PRO A 77 11.35 -14.27 -1.84
CA PRO A 77 12.01 -13.64 -0.69
C PRO A 77 12.68 -12.34 -1.13
N ALA A 78 12.62 -11.33 -0.27
CA ALA A 78 13.29 -10.05 -0.47
C ALA A 78 14.83 -10.20 -0.53
N PRO A 79 15.55 -9.30 -1.21
CA PRO A 79 15.07 -8.08 -1.87
C PRO A 79 14.35 -8.34 -3.21
N LEU A 80 13.43 -7.44 -3.56
CA LEU A 80 12.58 -7.50 -4.77
C LEU A 80 13.02 -6.48 -5.84
N ASP A 81 14.34 -6.29 -5.98
CA ASP A 81 14.98 -5.26 -6.79
C ASP A 81 14.74 -5.43 -8.30
N THR A 82 14.43 -6.65 -8.74
CA THR A 82 14.08 -6.98 -10.14
C THR A 82 12.59 -6.84 -10.45
N ILE A 83 11.76 -6.48 -9.48
CA ILE A 83 10.30 -6.42 -9.62
C ILE A 83 9.84 -4.98 -9.82
N THR A 84 8.90 -4.80 -10.74
CA THR A 84 8.17 -3.54 -10.94
C THR A 84 6.75 -3.67 -10.40
N LEU A 85 6.35 -2.72 -9.57
CA LEU A 85 4.97 -2.52 -9.12
C LEU A 85 4.25 -1.54 -10.05
N TYR A 86 3.04 -1.89 -10.49
CA TYR A 86 2.10 -0.97 -11.13
C TYR A 86 0.92 -0.76 -10.18
N VAL A 87 0.60 0.49 -9.85
CA VAL A 87 -0.49 0.82 -8.91
C VAL A 87 -1.28 2.04 -9.38
N THR A 88 -2.61 2.01 -9.29
CA THR A 88 -3.44 3.07 -9.90
C THR A 88 -3.28 4.44 -9.23
N VAL A 89 -2.92 4.47 -7.95
CA VAL A 89 -2.73 5.68 -7.15
C VAL A 89 -1.35 5.64 -6.50
N GLU A 90 -0.68 6.78 -6.40
CA GLU A 90 0.60 6.90 -5.70
C GLU A 90 0.54 6.23 -4.31
N PRO A 91 1.51 5.33 -4.00
CA PRO A 91 1.57 4.67 -2.70
C PRO A 91 1.51 5.67 -1.56
N CYS A 92 0.71 5.36 -0.54
CA CYS A 92 0.71 6.19 0.67
C CYS A 92 2.03 6.01 1.45
N VAL A 93 2.30 6.86 2.45
CA VAL A 93 3.49 6.77 3.32
C VAL A 93 3.73 5.35 3.86
N MET A 94 2.66 4.64 4.27
CA MET A 94 2.74 3.27 4.78
C MET A 94 3.21 2.29 3.68
N CYS A 95 2.53 2.26 2.53
CA CYS A 95 2.89 1.38 1.42
C CYS A 95 4.27 1.70 0.86
N ALA A 96 4.60 2.99 0.70
CA ALA A 96 5.89 3.45 0.23
C ALA A 96 7.05 3.01 1.15
N SER A 97 6.83 3.01 2.47
CA SER A 97 7.80 2.51 3.44
C SER A 97 7.95 0.99 3.39
N ALA A 98 6.85 0.25 3.26
CA ALA A 98 6.89 -1.21 3.12
C ALA A 98 7.64 -1.65 1.85
N LEU A 99 7.37 -0.97 0.73
CA LEU A 99 8.05 -1.19 -0.55
C LEU A 99 9.57 -0.96 -0.45
N ARG A 100 10.00 0.05 0.32
CA ARG A 100 11.42 0.25 0.64
C ARG A 100 11.99 -0.91 1.45
N GLN A 101 11.28 -1.37 2.47
CA GLN A 101 11.75 -2.42 3.38
C GLN A 101 11.95 -3.76 2.66
N ILE A 102 11.10 -4.10 1.70
CA ILE A 102 11.24 -5.31 0.86
C ILE A 102 12.21 -5.12 -0.32
N GLY A 103 12.76 -3.90 -0.49
CA GLY A 103 13.72 -3.59 -1.55
C GLY A 103 13.13 -3.68 -2.96
N ILE A 104 11.95 -3.11 -3.21
CA ILE A 104 11.37 -3.06 -4.57
C ILE A 104 12.30 -2.32 -5.54
N GLY A 105 12.36 -2.74 -6.81
CA GLY A 105 13.15 -2.06 -7.84
C GLY A 105 12.51 -0.76 -8.35
N ARG A 106 11.27 -0.87 -8.82
CA ARG A 106 10.56 0.22 -9.50
C ARG A 106 9.08 0.23 -9.17
N VAL A 107 8.51 1.42 -9.06
CA VAL A 107 7.08 1.67 -8.87
C VAL A 107 6.58 2.61 -9.97
N VAL A 108 5.58 2.17 -10.70
CA VAL A 108 4.85 2.93 -11.71
C VAL A 108 3.45 3.17 -11.18
N TYR A 109 2.99 4.43 -11.19
CA TYR A 109 1.66 4.77 -10.70
C TYR A 109 0.88 5.71 -11.62
N GLY A 110 -0.45 5.66 -11.46
CA GLY A 110 -1.36 6.46 -12.26
C GLY A 110 -1.45 7.91 -11.80
N CYS A 111 -2.33 8.19 -10.84
CA CYS A 111 -2.48 9.53 -10.30
C CYS A 111 -1.75 9.72 -8.97
N GLY A 112 -1.39 10.97 -8.65
CA GLY A 112 -0.83 11.33 -7.35
C GLY A 112 -1.80 11.13 -6.18
N ASN A 113 -1.26 11.15 -4.97
CA ASN A 113 -2.02 11.03 -3.72
C ASN A 113 -1.82 12.28 -2.86
N ASP A 114 -2.62 13.31 -3.13
CA ASP A 114 -2.50 14.65 -2.52
C ASP A 114 -2.61 14.68 -0.98
N ARG A 115 -3.15 13.62 -0.37
CA ARG A 115 -3.38 13.57 1.08
C ARG A 115 -2.37 12.72 1.82
N PHE A 116 -1.90 11.63 1.21
CA PHE A 116 -1.13 10.60 1.90
C PHE A 116 0.10 10.12 1.11
N GLY A 117 0.40 10.70 -0.05
CA GLY A 117 1.42 10.23 -0.98
C GLY A 117 2.83 10.17 -0.39
N GLY A 118 3.44 9.00 -0.49
CA GLY A 118 4.76 8.66 0.01
C GLY A 118 5.86 8.66 -1.05
N CYS A 119 5.58 9.05 -2.28
CA CYS A 119 6.55 9.11 -3.37
C CYS A 119 6.80 10.55 -3.87
N GLY A 120 6.16 11.56 -3.27
CA GLY A 120 6.47 12.97 -3.52
C GLY A 120 5.30 13.93 -3.35
N SER A 121 4.04 13.46 -3.33
CA SER A 121 2.90 14.37 -3.13
C SER A 121 2.85 14.97 -1.72
N VAL A 122 3.24 14.19 -0.70
CA VAL A 122 3.31 14.67 0.68
C VAL A 122 4.71 14.49 1.26
N ILE A 123 5.29 13.30 1.13
CA ILE A 123 6.63 12.96 1.63
C ILE A 123 7.34 12.07 0.61
N ASP A 124 8.64 12.28 0.41
CA ASP A 124 9.50 11.46 -0.47
C ASP A 124 10.06 10.22 0.24
N VAL A 125 9.21 9.32 0.75
CA VAL A 125 9.66 8.10 1.45
C VAL A 125 10.50 7.23 0.52
N ASN A 126 10.13 7.12 -0.76
CA ASN A 126 10.84 6.31 -1.76
C ASN A 126 12.31 6.70 -1.94
N SER A 127 12.66 7.98 -1.77
CA SER A 127 14.02 8.51 -2.02
C SER A 127 14.66 9.18 -0.81
N SER A 128 14.04 9.15 0.36
CA SER A 128 14.56 9.76 1.58
C SER A 128 15.95 9.21 1.93
N SER A 129 16.91 10.11 2.15
CA SER A 129 18.26 9.77 2.62
C SER A 129 18.30 9.39 4.10
N ARG A 130 17.22 9.64 4.86
CA ARG A 130 17.12 9.27 6.28
C ARG A 130 16.85 7.78 6.52
N LEU A 131 16.58 7.04 5.46
CA LEU A 131 16.29 5.61 5.47
C LEU A 131 17.44 4.88 4.77
N ASP A 132 18.66 5.01 5.28
CA ASP A 132 19.89 4.47 4.70
C ASP A 132 19.96 2.93 4.76
N THR A 133 19.30 2.30 5.73
CA THR A 133 19.21 0.84 5.85
C THR A 133 18.36 0.18 4.75
N HIS A 134 17.49 0.94 4.07
CA HIS A 134 16.59 0.43 3.03
C HIS A 134 16.80 1.22 1.73
N PRO A 135 17.29 0.59 0.66
CA PRO A 135 17.59 1.27 -0.60
C PRO A 135 16.41 2.09 -1.15
N ALA A 136 16.74 3.16 -1.86
CA ALA A 136 15.75 3.91 -2.63
C ALA A 136 15.26 3.10 -3.83
N TYR A 137 14.04 3.40 -4.28
CA TYR A 137 13.47 2.83 -5.49
C TYR A 137 12.98 3.92 -6.45
N ILE A 138 12.95 3.57 -7.74
CA ILE A 138 12.46 4.45 -8.81
C ILE A 138 10.94 4.55 -8.69
N ALA A 139 10.40 5.78 -8.70
CA ALA A 139 8.97 6.03 -8.69
C ALA A 139 8.58 6.94 -9.86
N GLU A 140 7.66 6.47 -10.69
CA GLU A 140 7.21 7.16 -11.91
C GLU A 140 5.69 7.28 -11.94
N GLY A 141 5.18 8.50 -12.12
CA GLY A 141 3.75 8.80 -12.12
C GLY A 141 3.24 9.25 -13.49
N GLY A 142 1.94 9.10 -13.72
CA GLY A 142 1.24 9.66 -14.89
C GLY A 142 0.53 8.66 -15.79
N TYR A 143 0.67 7.36 -15.52
CA TYR A 143 0.14 6.30 -16.39
C TYR A 143 -1.37 6.12 -16.20
N TYR A 144 -2.18 6.43 -17.21
CA TYR A 144 -3.65 6.48 -17.07
C TYR A 144 -4.13 7.32 -15.88
N ARG A 145 -3.42 8.42 -15.61
CA ARG A 145 -3.71 9.34 -14.51
C ARG A 145 -5.17 9.77 -14.48
N GLU A 146 -5.72 10.14 -15.63
CA GLU A 146 -7.08 10.65 -15.75
C GLU A 146 -8.10 9.58 -15.34
N GLU A 147 -7.92 8.35 -15.81
CA GLU A 147 -8.81 7.22 -15.49
C GLU A 147 -8.77 6.89 -14.00
N ALA A 148 -7.57 6.83 -13.39
CA ALA A 148 -7.43 6.61 -11.95
C ALA A 148 -8.13 7.70 -11.11
N ILE A 149 -8.04 8.97 -11.52
CA ILE A 149 -8.76 10.08 -10.87
C ILE A 149 -10.27 9.91 -11.00
N ILE A 150 -10.77 9.50 -12.18
CA ILE A 150 -12.21 9.27 -12.38
C ILE A 150 -12.71 8.14 -11.49
N LEU A 151 -11.97 7.05 -11.32
CA LEU A 151 -12.33 5.97 -10.38
C LEU A 151 -12.47 6.49 -8.94
N LEU A 152 -11.47 7.21 -8.44
CA LEU A 152 -11.54 7.82 -7.11
C LEU A 152 -12.73 8.76 -6.96
N ARG A 153 -13.02 9.58 -7.98
CA ARG A 153 -14.19 10.47 -7.97
C ARG A 153 -15.50 9.68 -7.93
N ARG A 154 -15.63 8.61 -8.72
CA ARG A 154 -16.80 7.70 -8.69
C ARG A 154 -17.04 7.15 -7.29
N PHE A 155 -15.98 6.68 -6.62
CA PHE A 155 -16.06 6.19 -5.24
C PHE A 155 -16.49 7.28 -4.24
N TYR A 156 -15.90 8.49 -4.29
CA TYR A 156 -16.28 9.52 -3.32
C TYR A 156 -17.66 10.13 -3.52
N LEU A 157 -18.27 9.93 -4.69
CA LEU A 157 -19.67 10.25 -4.96
C LEU A 157 -20.62 9.18 -4.45
N SER A 158 -20.19 7.92 -4.38
CA SER A 158 -20.99 6.86 -3.79
C SER A 158 -21.26 7.16 -2.30
N GLN A 159 -22.39 6.64 -1.81
CA GLN A 159 -22.70 6.68 -0.39
C GLN A 159 -21.95 5.53 0.28
N ASN A 160 -21.38 5.77 1.46
CA ASN A 160 -20.82 4.69 2.26
C ASN A 160 -21.99 4.01 3.00
N PRO A 161 -22.44 2.81 2.60
CA PRO A 161 -23.55 2.13 3.27
C PRO A 161 -23.21 1.73 4.71
N ASN A 162 -21.92 1.61 5.03
CA ASN A 162 -21.42 1.24 6.35
C ASN A 162 -21.31 2.43 7.32
N ALA A 163 -21.67 3.65 6.89
CA ALA A 163 -21.65 4.81 7.76
C ALA A 163 -22.80 4.73 8.79
N PRO A 164 -22.54 4.90 10.12
CA PRO A 164 -23.58 4.80 11.16
C PRO A 164 -24.77 5.76 10.97
N LYS A 165 -24.54 6.87 10.27
CA LYS A 165 -25.57 7.81 9.82
C LYS A 165 -25.28 8.17 8.36
N PRO A 166 -25.96 7.55 7.38
CA PRO A 166 -25.77 7.85 5.97
C PRO A 166 -26.11 9.33 5.72
N LYS A 167 -25.15 10.10 5.21
CA LYS A 167 -25.41 11.44 4.69
C LYS A 167 -25.63 11.33 3.19
N ALA A 168 -26.84 11.64 2.73
CA ALA A 168 -27.15 11.67 1.31
C ALA A 168 -26.22 12.67 0.59
N LYS A 169 -25.49 12.19 -0.42
CA LYS A 169 -24.61 13.01 -1.27
C LYS A 169 -25.28 13.41 -2.59
N ALA A 170 -26.61 13.40 -2.64
CA ALA A 170 -27.40 13.53 -3.86
C ALA A 170 -27.14 14.79 -4.71
N SER A 171 -26.57 15.86 -4.13
CA SER A 171 -26.22 17.08 -4.86
C SER A 171 -24.82 17.09 -5.48
N ARG A 172 -24.00 16.05 -5.29
CA ARG A 172 -22.63 16.02 -5.83
C ARG A 172 -22.63 15.52 -7.27
N VAL A 173 -22.20 16.38 -8.19
CA VAL A 173 -22.01 16.05 -9.60
C VAL A 173 -20.58 15.54 -9.82
N LEU A 174 -20.44 14.49 -10.64
CA LEU A 174 -19.13 14.02 -11.10
C LEU A 174 -18.51 15.07 -12.01
N LYS A 175 -17.46 15.72 -11.53
CA LYS A 175 -16.60 16.54 -12.38
C LYS A 175 -15.75 15.60 -13.24
N THR A 176 -15.88 15.68 -14.56
CA THR A 176 -15.07 14.90 -15.51
C THR A 176 -13.82 15.64 -15.94
N GLU A 177 -13.81 16.97 -15.83
CA GLU A 177 -12.64 17.79 -16.13
C GLU A 177 -11.52 17.54 -15.11
N ILE A 178 -10.32 17.27 -15.63
CA ILE A 178 -9.12 17.02 -14.83
C ILE A 178 -8.11 18.11 -15.22
N ALA A 179 -7.63 18.84 -14.21
CA ALA A 179 -6.65 19.88 -14.44
C ALA A 179 -5.36 19.27 -15.03
N PRO A 180 -4.74 19.94 -16.01
CA PRO A 180 -3.47 19.50 -16.56
C PRO A 180 -2.40 19.49 -15.46
N VAL A 181 -1.40 18.64 -15.64
CA VAL A 181 -0.23 18.65 -14.74
C VAL A 181 0.48 19.99 -14.90
N PRO A 182 0.80 20.70 -13.80
CA PRO A 182 1.52 21.96 -13.92
C PRO A 182 2.87 21.71 -14.59
N THR A 183 3.06 22.27 -15.78
CA THR A 183 4.34 22.27 -16.48
C THR A 183 5.32 23.10 -15.67
N SER A 184 6.28 22.46 -15.03
CA SER A 184 7.33 23.13 -14.26
C SER A 184 8.26 23.90 -15.20
N SER A 185 7.90 25.14 -15.51
CA SER A 185 8.85 26.22 -15.69
C SER A 185 8.66 27.20 -14.54
N ASN A 186 9.61 27.19 -13.60
CA ASN A 186 9.79 28.07 -12.45
C ASN A 186 9.21 27.64 -11.09
N ASN A 187 10.14 27.61 -10.13
CA ASN A 187 9.99 27.35 -8.70
C ASN A 187 8.94 28.24 -8.01
N THR A 188 7.81 27.66 -7.62
CA THR A 188 7.18 27.80 -6.29
C THR A 188 5.90 26.94 -6.23
N PRO A 189 5.68 26.11 -5.18
CA PRO A 189 4.45 25.35 -5.08
C PRO A 189 3.32 26.27 -4.58
N VAL A 190 2.39 26.61 -5.47
CA VAL A 190 1.13 27.25 -5.08
C VAL A 190 0.16 26.16 -4.62
N SER A 191 -0.04 26.06 -3.31
CA SER A 191 -1.05 25.22 -2.69
C SER A 191 -2.45 25.76 -3.04
N SER A 192 -3.19 25.05 -3.91
CA SER A 192 -4.60 25.33 -4.13
C SER A 192 -5.45 24.61 -3.07
N ARG A 193 -5.40 25.11 -1.83
CA ARG A 193 -6.33 24.68 -0.77
C ARG A 193 -7.65 25.44 -0.93
N PRO A 194 -8.81 24.78 -1.08
CA PRO A 194 -10.09 25.47 -0.91
C PRO A 194 -10.27 25.82 0.57
N SER A 195 -10.47 27.10 0.85
CA SER A 195 -10.70 27.66 2.18
C SER A 195 -12.07 27.24 2.71
N SER A 196 -12.11 26.30 3.66
CA SER A 196 -13.26 26.14 4.55
C SER A 196 -13.01 26.95 5.82
N THR A 197 -13.67 28.10 5.92
CA THR A 197 -13.70 28.98 7.08
C THR A 197 -14.44 28.32 8.25
N ALA A 198 -13.71 28.04 9.34
CA ALA A 198 -14.27 27.82 10.67
C ALA A 198 -13.66 28.90 11.60
N PRO A 199 -14.46 29.54 12.48
CA PRO A 199 -14.01 30.72 13.21
C PRO A 199 -13.10 30.36 14.39
N SER A 200 -11.97 31.08 14.48
CA SER A 200 -10.98 31.04 15.55
C SER A 200 -11.44 31.87 16.76
N LYS A 201 -11.46 31.25 17.95
CA LYS A 201 -11.16 31.88 19.25
C LYS A 201 -10.67 30.81 20.23
N ARG A 202 -9.39 30.86 20.63
CA ARG A 202 -8.92 31.38 21.94
C ARG A 202 -7.53 30.82 22.29
N GLU A 203 -6.63 31.74 22.64
CA GLU A 203 -5.30 31.51 23.20
C GLU A 203 -5.37 30.94 24.62
N THR A 204 -4.41 30.09 25.00
CA THR A 204 -3.66 30.22 26.26
C THR A 204 -2.31 29.50 26.17
N SER A 205 -1.27 30.23 26.56
CA SER A 205 0.14 29.89 26.69
C SER A 205 0.46 28.80 27.72
N ILE A 206 1.39 27.89 27.40
CA ILE A 206 2.07 27.01 28.38
C ILE A 206 3.57 27.34 28.35
N PRO A 207 4.21 27.71 29.48
CA PRO A 207 5.64 28.00 29.50
C PRO A 207 6.48 26.72 29.60
N ARG A 208 7.62 26.72 28.88
CA ARG A 208 8.66 25.68 28.91
C ARG A 208 9.46 25.79 30.21
N ASN A 209 9.65 24.68 30.91
CA ASN A 209 10.75 24.48 31.85
C ASN A 209 11.12 22.99 31.90
N ILE A 210 12.31 22.64 31.41
CA ILE A 210 12.96 21.35 31.64
C ILE A 210 14.36 21.67 32.20
N PRO A 211 14.72 21.23 33.41
CA PRO A 211 16.09 21.32 33.88
C PRO A 211 16.93 20.15 33.37
N THR A 212 18.16 20.46 33.01
CA THR A 212 19.25 19.55 32.61
C THR A 212 19.87 18.86 33.83
N SER A 213 20.14 17.55 33.76
CA SER A 213 21.15 16.89 34.60
C SER A 213 21.86 15.76 33.85
N SER A 214 23.13 16.04 33.52
CA SER A 214 24.33 15.19 33.53
C SER A 214 24.25 13.66 33.27
N VAL A 215 24.83 13.29 32.12
CA VAL A 215 25.85 12.26 31.83
C VAL A 215 26.26 11.24 32.91
N MET A 216 26.26 9.97 32.52
CA MET A 216 27.23 8.85 32.75
C MET A 216 26.49 7.56 32.30
N ASP A 217 27.03 6.48 31.76
CA ASP A 217 28.23 6.07 31.04
C ASP A 217 27.90 4.61 30.58
N SER A 218 28.52 4.18 29.50
CA SER A 218 28.40 2.88 28.85
C SER A 218 28.86 1.69 29.71
N SER A 219 28.12 0.58 29.67
CA SER A 219 28.69 -0.78 29.70
C SER A 219 27.67 -1.84 29.28
N SER A 220 28.01 -2.50 28.18
CA SER A 220 27.95 -3.94 27.92
C SER A 220 26.88 -4.80 28.64
N ILE A 221 25.94 -5.33 27.86
CA ILE A 221 25.21 -6.56 28.21
C ILE A 221 25.76 -7.70 27.35
N ASP A 222 26.59 -8.52 27.99
CA ASP A 222 26.98 -9.86 27.56
C ASP A 222 25.81 -10.82 27.83
N ILE A 223 25.29 -11.48 26.79
CA ILE A 223 24.43 -12.66 26.95
C ILE A 223 25.34 -13.89 26.90
N ARG A 224 25.81 -14.33 28.08
CA ARG A 224 26.41 -15.65 28.24
C ARG A 224 25.31 -16.70 28.38
N GLY A 225 25.41 -17.73 27.54
CA GLY A 225 24.58 -18.92 27.59
C GLY A 225 24.74 -19.68 28.91
N THR A 226 23.68 -20.42 29.25
CA THR A 226 23.73 -21.46 30.28
C THR A 226 22.97 -22.67 29.74
N THR A 227 23.71 -23.75 29.57
CA THR A 227 23.25 -25.13 29.31
C THR A 227 22.80 -25.78 30.62
N VAL A 228 21.64 -26.45 30.62
CA VAL A 228 21.24 -27.50 31.59
C VAL A 228 20.24 -28.40 30.84
N SER A 229 20.66 -29.55 30.34
CA SER A 229 20.59 -30.91 30.92
C SER A 229 19.30 -31.67 30.58
N ASP A 230 19.57 -32.85 30.04
CA ASP A 230 18.76 -33.99 29.68
C ASP A 230 17.95 -34.55 30.86
N ASP A 231 16.71 -34.98 30.61
CA ASP A 231 16.05 -36.09 31.31
C ASP A 231 14.88 -36.56 30.44
N GLY A 232 15.00 -37.80 29.96
CA GLY A 232 14.04 -38.44 29.09
C GLY A 232 12.86 -39.04 29.84
N ASP A 233 11.74 -39.20 29.13
CA ASP A 233 10.85 -40.35 29.26
C ASP A 233 9.94 -40.41 28.03
N ASN A 234 9.97 -41.56 27.36
CA ASN A 234 9.06 -41.94 26.27
C ASN A 234 8.19 -43.08 26.80
N PRO A 235 6.93 -43.19 26.35
CA PRO A 235 6.59 -44.42 25.65
C PRO A 235 5.65 -44.25 24.43
N GLU A 236 6.11 -44.88 23.34
CA GLU A 236 5.43 -45.80 22.43
C GLU A 236 4.12 -45.48 21.67
N ILE A 237 4.30 -45.51 20.33
CA ILE A 237 3.60 -46.30 19.27
C ILE A 237 2.19 -45.88 18.83
N GLY A 238 2.10 -45.54 17.54
CA GLY A 238 0.88 -45.60 16.74
C GLY A 238 1.13 -45.21 15.28
N SER A 239 1.55 -46.19 14.46
CA SER A 239 1.66 -46.06 13.00
C SER A 239 0.31 -45.85 12.34
N LEU A 240 0.24 -45.13 11.22
CA LEU A 240 -0.64 -45.46 10.09
C LEU A 240 -0.20 -44.70 8.84
N ASP A 241 0.28 -45.47 7.87
CA ASP A 241 0.51 -45.10 6.48
C ASP A 241 -0.77 -44.60 5.79
N SER A 242 -0.63 -43.65 4.88
CA SER A 242 -1.26 -43.78 3.56
C SER A 242 -0.65 -42.80 2.55
N GLU A 243 0.23 -43.33 1.71
CA GLU A 243 0.44 -42.82 0.37
C GLU A 243 -0.87 -42.93 -0.43
N LYS A 244 -1.27 -41.84 -1.10
CA LYS A 244 -2.00 -41.94 -2.37
C LYS A 244 -1.68 -40.74 -3.26
N THR A 245 -0.88 -41.05 -4.27
CA THR A 245 -0.67 -40.32 -5.52
C THR A 245 -2.00 -39.86 -6.15
N ILE A 246 -2.11 -38.58 -6.52
CA ILE A 246 -2.88 -38.15 -7.69
C ILE A 246 -1.99 -37.28 -8.58
N LYS A 247 -1.83 -37.75 -9.82
CA LYS A 247 -1.18 -37.12 -10.96
C LYS A 247 -2.06 -36.01 -11.54
N ASN A 248 -1.39 -35.00 -12.09
CA ASN A 248 -1.83 -34.09 -13.16
C ASN A 248 -3.11 -33.27 -12.94
N GLY A 249 -2.91 -32.00 -12.55
CA GLY A 249 -3.92 -30.94 -12.68
C GLY A 249 -3.29 -29.59 -12.42
N ILE A 250 -3.09 -28.80 -13.49
CA ILE A 250 -2.79 -27.37 -13.41
C ILE A 250 -3.96 -26.71 -12.68
N LEU A 251 -3.72 -26.15 -11.49
CA LEU A 251 -4.68 -25.26 -10.84
C LEU A 251 -4.54 -23.86 -11.45
N PRO A 252 -5.64 -23.19 -11.86
CA PRO A 252 -5.56 -21.81 -12.29
C PRO A 252 -5.24 -20.94 -11.07
N ILE A 253 -4.20 -20.13 -11.20
CA ILE A 253 -3.85 -19.09 -10.22
C ILE A 253 -5.02 -18.08 -10.24
N GLY A 254 -5.96 -18.20 -9.30
CA GLY A 254 -7.13 -17.32 -9.25
C GLY A 254 -8.35 -17.77 -8.43
N SER A 255 -8.27 -18.77 -7.56
CA SER A 255 -9.40 -19.08 -6.65
C SER A 255 -8.99 -18.94 -5.19
N THR A 256 -9.38 -17.83 -4.58
CA THR A 256 -9.28 -17.62 -3.13
C THR A 256 -10.25 -18.58 -2.45
N ILE A 257 -9.71 -19.45 -1.61
CA ILE A 257 -10.49 -20.21 -0.61
C ILE A 257 -11.15 -19.20 0.32
N ALA A 258 -12.48 -19.17 0.32
CA ALA A 258 -13.27 -18.44 1.29
C ALA A 258 -12.99 -19.02 2.68
N SER A 259 -12.24 -18.30 3.51
CA SER A 259 -12.17 -18.58 4.94
C SER A 259 -13.57 -18.35 5.52
N THR A 260 -14.13 -19.39 6.11
CA THR A 260 -15.40 -19.37 6.84
C THR A 260 -15.43 -18.24 7.89
N PRO A 261 -16.55 -17.52 8.05
CA PRO A 261 -16.65 -16.46 9.04
C PRO A 261 -16.60 -17.02 10.45
N LEU A 262 -15.80 -16.38 11.31
CA LEU A 262 -15.74 -16.63 12.75
C LEU A 262 -17.14 -16.52 13.39
N PRO A 263 -17.51 -17.38 14.34
CA PRO A 263 -18.77 -17.24 15.07
C PRO A 263 -18.75 -15.96 15.91
N GLY A 264 -19.91 -15.29 15.98
CA GLY A 264 -20.12 -13.99 16.62
C GLY A 264 -19.84 -13.97 18.13
N PRO A 265 -19.92 -12.78 18.76
CA PRO A 265 -19.47 -12.58 20.13
C PRO A 265 -20.34 -13.38 21.12
N LEU A 266 -19.65 -14.00 22.09
CA LEU A 266 -20.27 -14.56 23.28
C LEU A 266 -20.88 -13.41 24.11
N GLU A 267 -22.07 -13.67 24.66
CA GLU A 267 -22.85 -12.76 25.53
C GLU A 267 -22.06 -12.17 26.70
#